data_AF-A0A8J7B4X8-F1
#
_entry.id   AF-A0A8J7B4X8-F1
#
_cell.length_a   1.000
_cell.length_b   1.000
_cell.length_c   1.000
_cell.angle_alpha   90.00
_cell.angle_beta   90.00
_cell.angle_gamma   90.00
#
_symmetry.space_group_name_H-M   'P 1'
#
loop_
_entity.id
_entity.type
_entity.pdbx_description
1 polymer ?
#
loop_
_entity_poly.entity_id
_entity_poly.type
_entity_poly.pdbx_seq_one_letter_code
_entity_poly.pdbx_strand_id
1 'polypeptide(L)'
;MIVDAGIQPWLFEVEPYEGESLSHYLGRFKRRNHLTPGGLGNMAGIGAVIARWEKFHLTPYPTKTQFEALGRVLGIFPERLWGMLPPHGEGMQCEPIRLCGACYGENPCHRIEWQYKSVWKCDRHKLKLLAKCPHCEAKFKVPALWEDGCCHRCRLPLNGMMR
;
A
#
# COMPACT_ATOMS: atom_id res chain seq x y z
N MET A 1 -16.38 32.84 17.78
CA MET A 1 -16.63 31.39 17.63
C MET A 1 -16.70 31.13 16.14
N ILE A 2 -15.70 30.46 15.60
CA ILE A 2 -15.61 30.21 14.16
C ILE A 2 -16.63 29.11 13.83
N VAL A 3 -17.77 29.51 13.27
CA VAL A 3 -18.57 28.62 12.42
C VAL A 3 -17.98 28.72 11.02
N ASP A 4 -16.87 28.03 10.81
CA ASP A 4 -16.44 27.67 9.47
C ASP A 4 -17.29 26.45 9.11
N ALA A 5 -18.35 26.67 8.34
CA ALA A 5 -19.19 25.59 7.80
C ALA A 5 -18.45 24.85 6.67
N GLY A 6 -17.19 24.47 6.93
CA GLY A 6 -16.29 23.80 6.01
C GLY A 6 -16.74 22.39 5.73
N ILE A 7 -17.74 22.23 4.86
CA ILE A 7 -18.10 20.94 4.27
C ILE A 7 -16.84 20.39 3.60
N GLN A 8 -16.24 19.33 4.14
CA GLN A 8 -15.39 18.38 3.39
C GLN A 8 -15.45 17.00 4.07
N PRO A 9 -16.34 16.10 3.61
CA PRO A 9 -15.86 14.71 3.46
C PRO A 9 -16.62 13.99 2.33
N TRP A 10 -16.47 14.41 1.07
CA TRP A 10 -16.84 13.48 -0.03
C TRP A 10 -15.86 12.31 -0.13
N LEU A 11 -14.77 12.33 0.65
CA LEU A 11 -13.86 11.22 0.80
C LEU A 11 -14.35 10.29 1.91
N PHE A 12 -14.62 9.05 1.53
CA PHE A 12 -14.76 7.95 2.45
C PHE A 12 -13.41 7.67 3.12
N GLU A 13 -13.43 7.64 4.45
CA GLU A 13 -12.31 7.21 5.26
C GLU A 13 -11.98 5.73 4.98
N VAL A 14 -10.69 5.40 5.06
CA VAL A 14 -10.19 4.03 4.95
C VAL A 14 -9.22 3.81 6.10
N GLU A 15 -9.57 2.91 7.02
CA GLU A 15 -8.68 2.59 8.13
C GLU A 15 -7.46 1.79 7.61
N PRO A 16 -6.23 2.22 7.93
CA PRO A 16 -5.03 1.44 7.62
C PRO A 16 -4.97 0.16 8.43
N TYR A 17 -4.60 -0.93 7.77
CA TYR A 17 -4.30 -2.16 8.50
C TYR A 17 -2.94 -2.07 9.20
N GLU A 18 -2.77 -2.81 10.29
CA GLU A 18 -1.48 -2.94 10.95
C GLU A 18 -0.43 -3.57 10.02
N GLY A 19 0.73 -2.93 9.90
CA GLY A 19 1.84 -3.36 9.04
C GLY A 19 1.56 -3.21 7.53
N GLU A 20 0.48 -2.53 7.15
CA GLU A 20 0.16 -2.28 5.75
C GLU A 20 1.23 -1.43 5.05
N SER A 21 1.64 -1.85 3.86
CA SER A 21 2.53 -1.03 3.03
C SER A 21 1.82 0.19 2.45
N LEU A 22 2.56 1.28 2.26
CA LEU A 22 2.00 2.55 1.76
C LEU A 22 1.34 2.37 0.39
N SER A 23 1.96 1.58 -0.49
CA SER A 23 1.41 1.24 -1.81
C SER A 23 -0.01 0.66 -1.72
N HIS A 24 -0.21 -0.34 -0.85
CA HIS A 24 -1.51 -1.00 -0.72
C HIS A 24 -2.57 -0.09 -0.13
N TYR A 25 -2.20 0.65 0.93
CA TYR A 25 -3.08 1.60 1.58
C TYR A 25 -3.58 2.70 0.61
N LEU A 26 -2.65 3.34 -0.12
CA LEU A 26 -2.99 4.34 -1.13
C LEU A 26 -3.89 3.76 -2.23
N GLY A 27 -3.65 2.51 -2.65
CA GLY A 27 -4.51 1.80 -3.58
C GLY A 27 -5.95 1.66 -3.08
N ARG A 28 -6.13 1.21 -1.84
CA ARG A 28 -7.45 1.07 -1.19
C ARG A 28 -8.16 2.41 -1.08
N PHE A 29 -7.46 3.43 -0.56
CA PHE A 29 -8.01 4.77 -0.40
C PHE A 29 -8.50 5.36 -1.72
N LYS A 30 -7.64 5.32 -2.76
CA LYS A 30 -8.00 5.82 -4.08
C LYS A 30 -9.18 5.08 -4.69
N ARG A 31 -9.23 3.75 -4.61
CA ARG A 31 -10.34 2.97 -5.16
C ARG A 31 -11.65 3.33 -4.48
N ARG A 32 -11.64 3.42 -3.15
CA ARG A 32 -12.82 3.79 -2.37
C ARG A 32 -13.36 5.18 -2.73
N ASN A 33 -12.46 6.07 -3.13
CA ASN A 33 -12.74 7.48 -3.42
C ASN A 33 -12.69 7.85 -4.90
N HIS A 34 -12.60 6.86 -5.80
CA HIS A 34 -12.48 7.05 -7.25
C HIS A 34 -11.40 8.05 -7.68
N LEU A 35 -10.25 8.05 -6.98
CA LEU A 35 -9.15 8.97 -7.24
C LEU A 35 -8.06 8.34 -8.12
N THR A 36 -7.43 9.20 -8.93
CA THR A 36 -6.14 8.88 -9.55
C THR A 36 -4.98 9.25 -8.61
N PRO A 37 -3.76 8.71 -8.81
CA PRO A 37 -2.57 9.15 -8.07
C PRO A 37 -2.34 10.66 -8.16
N GLY A 38 -2.53 11.23 -9.36
CA GLY A 38 -2.39 12.67 -9.59
C GLY A 38 -3.48 13.48 -8.89
N GLY A 39 -4.73 12.99 -8.90
CA GLY A 39 -5.83 13.60 -8.16
C GLY A 39 -5.54 13.70 -6.67
N LEU A 40 -5.12 12.58 -6.05
CA LEU A 40 -4.73 12.56 -4.63
C LEU A 40 -3.53 13.47 -4.36
N GLY A 41 -2.52 13.44 -5.22
CA GLY A 41 -1.33 14.28 -5.09
C GLY A 41 -1.63 15.78 -5.20
N ASN A 42 -2.56 16.16 -6.06
CA ASN A 42 -3.04 17.54 -6.21
C ASN A 42 -3.82 17.98 -4.98
N MET A 43 -4.72 17.14 -4.46
CA MET A 43 -5.48 17.43 -3.24
C MET A 43 -4.57 17.66 -2.03
N ALA A 44 -3.49 16.86 -1.91
CA ALA A 44 -2.52 17.02 -0.85
C ALA A 44 -1.45 18.09 -1.13
N GLY A 45 -1.43 18.71 -2.31
CA GLY A 45 -0.42 19.71 -2.69
C GLY A 45 1.00 19.15 -2.82
N ILE A 46 1.16 17.83 -3.05
CA ILE A 46 2.46 17.14 -3.16
C ILE A 46 2.74 16.61 -4.57
N GLY A 47 1.82 16.83 -5.52
CA GLY A 47 1.99 16.56 -6.93
C GLY A 47 2.16 15.07 -7.25
N ALA A 48 2.98 14.77 -8.26
CA ALA A 48 3.06 13.43 -8.86
C ALA A 48 3.78 12.36 -8.00
N VAL A 49 4.22 12.68 -6.78
CA VAL A 49 4.99 11.76 -5.92
C VAL A 49 4.19 10.51 -5.51
N ILE A 50 2.87 10.61 -5.40
CA ILE A 50 1.97 9.49 -5.05
C ILE A 50 2.18 8.30 -5.99
N ALA A 51 2.23 8.54 -7.31
CA ALA A 51 2.41 7.49 -8.31
C ALA A 51 3.75 6.75 -8.17
N ARG A 52 4.76 7.42 -7.61
CA ARG A 52 6.09 6.84 -7.35
C ARG A 52 6.07 6.00 -6.09
N TRP A 53 5.44 6.49 -5.03
CA TRP A 53 5.32 5.78 -3.75
C TRP A 53 4.49 4.50 -3.87
N GLU A 54 3.46 4.49 -4.72
CA GLU A 54 2.72 3.27 -5.06
C GLU A 54 3.59 2.17 -5.66
N LYS A 55 4.73 2.52 -6.26
CA LYS A 55 5.71 1.60 -6.85
C LYS A 55 6.92 1.37 -5.94
N PHE A 56 6.86 1.80 -4.68
CA PHE A 56 7.99 1.78 -3.74
C PHE A 56 9.19 2.62 -4.18
N HIS A 57 9.01 3.56 -5.12
CA HIS A 57 10.06 4.49 -5.54
C HIS A 57 10.09 5.69 -4.59
N LEU A 58 10.82 5.53 -3.49
CA LEU A 58 10.93 6.49 -2.38
C LEU A 58 12.19 7.38 -2.49
N THR A 59 12.62 7.76 -3.69
CA THR A 59 13.79 8.63 -3.87
C THR A 59 13.39 9.91 -4.64
N PRO A 60 13.37 11.11 -4.03
CA PRO A 60 13.71 11.38 -2.64
C PRO A 60 12.71 10.72 -1.68
N TYR A 61 13.20 10.42 -0.47
CA TYR A 61 12.36 9.87 0.58
C TYR A 61 11.28 10.87 0.96
N PRO A 62 10.07 10.43 1.36
CA PRO A 62 9.02 11.36 1.76
C PRO A 62 9.50 12.33 2.84
N THR A 63 8.99 13.55 2.83
CA THR A 63 9.31 14.55 3.86
C THR A 63 8.19 14.65 4.89
N LYS A 64 8.52 15.18 6.07
CA LYS A 64 7.53 15.45 7.13
C LYS A 64 6.35 16.27 6.61
N THR A 65 6.63 17.38 5.91
CA THR A 65 5.60 18.26 5.35
C THR A 65 4.70 17.55 4.34
N GLN A 66 5.27 16.65 3.51
CA GLN A 66 4.46 15.87 2.57
C GLN A 66 3.52 14.90 3.29
N PHE A 67 3.97 14.25 4.36
CA PHE A 67 3.14 13.34 5.14
C PHE A 67 2.12 14.06 6.03
N GLU A 68 2.46 15.24 6.54
CA GLU A 68 1.49 16.13 7.20
C GLU A 68 0.38 16.56 6.22
N ALA A 69 0.73 16.93 4.99
CA ALA A 69 -0.23 17.32 3.97
C ALA A 69 -1.09 16.15 3.48
N LEU A 70 -0.46 15.00 3.23
CA LEU A 70 -1.18 13.79 2.84
C LEU A 70 -2.08 13.29 3.98
N GLY A 71 -1.59 13.27 5.22
CA GLY A 71 -2.36 12.83 6.39
C GLY A 71 -3.65 13.62 6.58
N ARG A 72 -3.63 14.94 6.35
CA ARG A 72 -4.84 15.78 6.38
C ARG A 72 -5.89 15.34 5.35
N VAL A 73 -5.47 14.98 4.14
CA VAL A 73 -6.40 14.52 3.08
C VAL A 73 -6.91 13.10 3.37
N LEU A 74 -6.06 12.26 3.94
CA LEU A 74 -6.39 10.86 4.22
C LEU A 74 -7.14 10.65 5.55
N GLY A 75 -7.23 11.67 6.40
CA GLY A 75 -7.82 11.57 7.72
C GLY A 75 -6.99 10.75 8.72
N ILE A 76 -5.68 10.63 8.51
CA ILE A 76 -4.79 9.84 9.39
C ILE A 76 -3.54 10.61 9.83
N PHE A 77 -3.04 10.26 11.01
CA PHE A 77 -1.83 10.86 11.56
C PHE A 77 -0.58 10.51 10.73
N PRO A 78 0.37 11.46 10.54
CA PRO A 78 1.61 11.22 9.78
C PRO A 78 2.43 10.02 10.29
N GLU A 79 2.40 9.74 11.59
CA GLU A 79 3.09 8.61 12.23
C GLU A 79 2.59 7.27 11.66
N ARG A 80 1.30 7.17 11.34
CA ARG A 80 0.74 5.98 10.69
C ARG A 80 1.30 5.82 9.27
N LEU A 81 1.45 6.90 8.51
CA LEU A 81 2.07 6.87 7.18
C LEU A 81 3.53 6.46 7.24
N TRP A 82 4.29 6.96 8.23
CA TRP A 82 5.68 6.57 8.44
C TRP A 82 5.83 5.08 8.73
N GLY A 83 4.91 4.50 9.50
CA GLY A 83 4.88 3.05 9.77
C GLY A 83 4.65 2.17 8.54
N MET A 84 4.22 2.75 7.41
CA MET A 84 3.98 2.04 6.15
C MET A 84 5.19 2.06 5.20
N LEU A 85 6.25 2.79 5.56
CA LEU A 85 7.51 2.86 4.83
C LEU A 85 8.53 1.85 5.38
N PRO A 86 9.51 1.44 4.56
CA PRO A 86 10.67 0.74 5.08
C PRO A 86 11.45 1.63 6.07
N PRO A 87 12.01 1.05 7.15
CA PRO A 87 12.97 1.75 8.00
C PRO A 87 14.12 2.36 7.21
N HIS A 88 14.70 3.45 7.71
CA HIS A 88 15.86 4.08 7.08
C HIS A 88 17.01 3.07 6.91
N GLY A 89 17.55 2.99 5.69
CA GLY A 89 18.64 2.07 5.35
C GLY A 89 18.21 0.65 5.01
N GLU A 90 16.93 0.27 5.21
CA GLU A 90 16.45 -1.06 4.84
C GLU A 90 16.43 -1.22 3.32
N GLY A 91 17.08 -2.29 2.84
CA GLY A 91 17.15 -2.57 1.41
C GLY A 91 15.81 -3.08 0.89
N MET A 92 15.23 -2.38 -0.10
CA MET A 92 13.96 -2.78 -0.71
C MET A 92 14.15 -3.58 -2.01
N GLN A 93 13.39 -4.66 -2.14
CA GLN A 93 13.14 -5.41 -3.36
C GLN A 93 11.85 -4.88 -4.00
N CYS A 94 11.93 -3.82 -4.81
CA CYS A 94 10.74 -3.19 -5.39
C CYS A 94 10.02 -4.09 -6.42
N GLU A 95 10.77 -4.98 -7.10
CA GLU A 95 10.23 -6.04 -7.94
C GLU A 95 11.04 -7.34 -7.78
N PRO A 96 10.42 -8.52 -7.88
CA PRO A 96 9.00 -8.75 -8.03
C PRO A 96 8.22 -8.38 -6.75
N ILE A 97 6.92 -8.13 -6.89
CA ILE A 97 6.03 -7.96 -5.74
C ILE A 97 5.83 -9.31 -5.07
N ARG A 98 6.01 -9.35 -3.75
CA ARG A 98 5.94 -10.56 -2.95
C ARG A 98 4.69 -10.63 -2.09
N LEU A 99 4.22 -11.84 -1.83
CA LEU A 99 2.98 -12.12 -1.12
C LEU A 99 3.13 -13.35 -0.22
N CYS A 100 2.59 -13.27 0.99
CA CYS A 100 2.21 -14.46 1.75
C CYS A 100 0.68 -14.60 1.71
N GLY A 101 0.15 -15.60 1.02
CA GLY A 101 -1.30 -15.78 0.89
C GLY A 101 -1.98 -16.12 2.21
N ALA A 102 -1.29 -16.81 3.12
CA ALA A 102 -1.80 -17.09 4.47
C ALA A 102 -1.95 -15.81 5.30
N CYS A 103 -0.90 -14.97 5.38
CA CYS A 103 -1.02 -13.65 6.03
C CYS A 103 -2.12 -12.79 5.40
N TYR A 104 -2.24 -12.80 4.07
CA TYR A 104 -3.29 -12.03 3.39
C TYR A 104 -4.70 -12.56 3.71
N GLY A 105 -4.83 -13.84 4.02
CA GLY A 105 -6.10 -14.42 4.50
C GLY A 105 -6.45 -14.03 5.92
N GLU A 106 -5.46 -13.76 6.78
CA GLU A 106 -5.67 -13.27 8.15
C GLU A 106 -6.00 -11.78 8.17
N ASN A 107 -5.26 -11.00 7.38
CA ASN A 107 -5.41 -9.56 7.28
C ASN A 107 -5.19 -9.17 5.81
N PRO A 108 -6.21 -8.69 5.08
CA PRO A 108 -6.19 -8.53 3.62
C PRO A 108 -5.40 -7.30 3.18
N CYS A 109 -4.14 -7.22 3.60
CA CYS A 109 -3.20 -6.16 3.30
C CYS A 109 -1.87 -6.72 2.78
N HIS A 110 -1.26 -5.99 1.85
CA HIS A 110 0.15 -6.23 1.57
C HIS A 110 1.00 -5.63 2.68
N ARG A 111 1.91 -6.43 3.24
CA ARG A 111 2.82 -6.02 4.31
C ARG A 111 4.14 -5.50 3.74
N ILE A 112 4.65 -4.40 4.27
CA ILE A 112 5.87 -3.75 3.74
C ILE A 112 7.11 -4.65 3.87
N GLU A 113 7.18 -5.45 4.93
CA GLU A 113 8.30 -6.34 5.25
C GLU A 113 8.48 -7.44 4.20
N TRP A 114 7.42 -7.78 3.47
CA TRP A 114 7.53 -8.72 2.35
C TRP A 114 8.40 -8.18 1.23
N GLN A 115 8.69 -6.88 1.17
CA GLN A 115 9.54 -6.26 0.16
C GLN A 115 10.95 -5.94 0.65
N TYR A 116 11.34 -6.37 1.87
CA TYR A 116 12.73 -6.24 2.33
C TYR A 116 13.65 -7.28 1.67
N LYS A 117 14.82 -6.87 1.16
CA LYS A 117 15.78 -7.77 0.49
C LYS A 117 16.22 -8.93 1.38
N SER A 118 16.29 -8.68 2.70
CA SER A 118 16.62 -9.65 3.74
C SER A 118 15.54 -10.72 3.94
N VAL A 119 14.29 -10.45 3.55
CA VAL A 119 13.13 -11.31 3.78
C VAL A 119 12.77 -12.07 2.52
N TRP A 120 12.90 -13.41 2.53
CA TRP A 120 12.44 -14.29 1.43
C TRP A 120 11.38 -15.31 1.87
N LYS A 121 11.17 -15.41 3.18
CA LYS A 121 10.27 -16.35 3.85
C LYS A 121 9.39 -15.57 4.82
N CYS A 122 8.10 -15.89 4.86
CA CYS A 122 7.19 -15.35 5.86
C CYS A 122 7.62 -15.85 7.24
N ASP A 123 7.78 -14.92 8.17
CA ASP A 123 8.13 -15.16 9.57
C ASP A 123 7.00 -15.83 10.34
N ARG A 124 5.73 -15.53 10.02
CA ARG A 124 4.54 -16.10 10.67
C ARG A 124 4.24 -17.51 10.20
N HIS A 125 3.98 -17.69 8.90
CA HIS A 125 3.55 -18.98 8.33
C HIS A 125 4.70 -19.89 7.88
N LYS A 126 5.95 -19.40 7.94
CA LYS A 126 7.14 -20.15 7.51
C LYS A 126 7.09 -20.62 6.05
N LEU A 127 6.29 -19.97 5.21
CA LEU A 127 6.20 -20.23 3.76
C LEU A 127 7.15 -19.32 2.98
N LYS A 128 7.64 -19.78 1.82
CA LYS A 128 8.34 -18.90 0.87
C LYS A 128 7.37 -17.83 0.38
N LEU A 129 7.84 -16.58 0.30
CA LEU A 129 7.03 -15.52 -0.27
C LEU A 129 6.83 -15.75 -1.78
N LEU A 130 5.59 -15.66 -2.23
CA LEU A 130 5.21 -15.84 -3.62
C LEU A 130 5.51 -14.57 -4.41
N ALA A 131 6.15 -14.70 -5.57
CA ALA A 131 6.39 -13.58 -6.51
C ALA A 131 5.45 -13.61 -7.74
N LYS A 132 4.71 -14.71 -7.91
CA LYS A 132 3.74 -14.93 -8.99
C LYS A 132 2.63 -15.86 -8.50
N CYS A 133 1.45 -15.75 -9.12
CA CYS A 133 0.31 -16.62 -8.85
C CYS A 133 0.70 -18.10 -9.00
N PRO A 134 0.34 -18.99 -8.05
CA PRO A 134 0.69 -20.41 -8.14
C PRO A 134 -0.10 -21.15 -9.24
N HIS A 135 -1.30 -20.66 -9.59
CA HIS A 135 -2.14 -21.29 -10.62
C HIS A 135 -1.77 -20.87 -12.04
N CYS A 136 -1.65 -19.56 -12.29
CA CYS A 136 -1.43 -19.03 -13.64
C CYS A 136 -0.03 -18.45 -13.86
N GLU A 137 0.83 -18.41 -12.85
CA GLU A 137 2.20 -17.89 -12.97
C GLU A 137 2.33 -16.39 -13.32
N ALA A 138 1.23 -15.64 -13.40
CA ALA A 138 1.29 -14.21 -13.59
C ALA A 138 2.00 -13.53 -12.39
N LYS A 139 2.99 -12.66 -12.67
CA LYS A 139 3.63 -11.83 -11.65
C LYS A 139 2.60 -10.96 -10.94
N PHE A 140 2.75 -10.74 -9.64
CA PHE A 140 1.88 -9.82 -8.93
C PHE A 140 2.14 -8.38 -9.38
N LYS A 141 1.05 -7.62 -9.59
CA LYS A 141 1.12 -6.17 -9.83
C LYS A 141 1.52 -5.47 -8.52
N VAL A 142 1.89 -4.19 -8.61
CA VAL A 142 2.12 -3.38 -7.40
C VAL A 142 0.90 -3.43 -6.46
N PRO A 143 1.07 -3.42 -5.13
CA PRO A 143 -0.03 -3.59 -4.19
C PRO A 143 -1.15 -2.55 -4.34
N ALA A 144 -0.80 -1.34 -4.78
CA ALA A 144 -1.77 -0.31 -5.12
C ALA A 144 -2.81 -0.74 -6.18
N LEU A 145 -2.54 -1.81 -6.95
CA LEU A 145 -3.41 -2.36 -8.02
C LEU A 145 -4.05 -3.70 -7.64
N TRP A 146 -3.98 -4.14 -6.38
CA TRP A 146 -4.63 -5.37 -5.94
C TRP A 146 -6.13 -5.16 -5.75
N GLU A 147 -6.84 -5.13 -6.88
CA GLU A 147 -8.30 -5.07 -6.93
C GLU A 147 -8.91 -6.41 -6.47
N ASP A 148 -9.92 -6.31 -5.61
CA ASP A 148 -10.70 -7.45 -5.07
C ASP A 148 -9.87 -8.52 -4.35
N GLY A 149 -8.63 -8.23 -4.00
CA GLY A 149 -7.74 -9.19 -3.32
C GLY A 149 -7.54 -10.48 -4.12
N CYS A 150 -7.40 -10.40 -5.44
CA CYS A 150 -7.22 -11.57 -6.30
C CYS A 150 -6.13 -11.39 -7.37
N CYS A 151 -5.77 -12.48 -8.04
CA CYS A 151 -4.87 -12.44 -9.18
C CYS A 151 -5.51 -11.66 -10.35
N HIS A 152 -4.80 -10.66 -10.86
CA HIS A 152 -5.26 -9.86 -12.00
C HIS A 152 -5.52 -10.67 -13.29
N ARG A 153 -4.97 -11.89 -13.42
CA ARG A 153 -5.10 -12.71 -14.63
C ARG A 153 -6.15 -13.82 -14.51
N CYS A 154 -6.04 -14.67 -13.49
CA CYS A 154 -6.94 -15.83 -13.34
C CYS A 154 -7.97 -15.67 -12.22
N ARG A 155 -8.03 -14.51 -11.57
CA ARG A 155 -8.97 -14.16 -10.49
C ARG A 155 -8.93 -15.10 -9.26
N LEU A 156 -7.94 -15.98 -9.18
CA LEU A 156 -7.70 -16.78 -7.98
C LEU A 156 -7.48 -15.81 -6.79
N PRO A 157 -8.24 -15.93 -5.69
CA PRO A 157 -8.07 -15.09 -4.51
C PRO A 157 -6.64 -15.13 -3.97
N LEU A 158 -6.13 -14.00 -3.49
CA LEU A 158 -4.79 -13.90 -2.89
C LEU A 158 -4.74 -14.59 -1.52
N ASN A 159 -5.88 -14.66 -0.82
CA ASN A 159 -5.99 -15.37 0.45
C ASN A 159 -5.75 -16.87 0.26
N GLY A 160 -4.94 -17.46 1.14
CA GLY A 160 -4.62 -18.88 1.06
C GLY A 160 -3.78 -19.30 -0.16
N MET A 161 -3.27 -18.37 -0.99
CA MET A 161 -2.32 -18.73 -2.04
C MET A 161 -1.06 -19.33 -1.43
N MET A 162 -0.74 -20.55 -1.85
CA MET A 162 0.41 -21.31 -1.40
C MET A 162 1.06 -21.99 -2.60
N ARG A 163 2.33 -22.36 -2.46
CA ARG A 163 3.08 -23.23 -3.36
C ARG A 163 3.61 -24.42 -2.61
#